data_AF-A0A2A9PF39-F1
#
_entry.id   AF-A0A2A9PF39-F1
#
_cell.length_a   1.000
_cell.length_b   1.000
_cell.length_c   1.000
_cell.angle_alpha   90.00
_cell.angle_beta   90.00
_cell.angle_gamma   90.00
#
_symmetry.space_group_name_H-M   'P 1'
#
loop_
_entity.id
_entity.type
_entity.pdbx_description
1 polymer ?
#
loop_
_entity_poly.entity_id
_entity_poly.type
_entity_poly.pdbx_seq_one_letter_code
_entity_poly.pdbx_strand_id
1 'polypeptide(L)'
;MDGFSHSQPPQAYREIQWVADTLVGLMGAGWIINYAAMIWHSYRGETYSMAIIPLCNNIGWELVYTLVFPSPNRVELAVFAAGVTLNVVIMIAATRAAKTEWRHSPLVAAHTPLIFVGGTLLCFTGHLALAAQLGPALAYSWGAVICQLVLSLGGLCQLLQRNSTRGTSWTLWLSRFLGSCCTVGFASLRWKYWPDAFGWLADPLVLWSLAAFVIVDTTYGIVLYKAGSFKICGSPSRCQCNPTVILQLEAIMVEFMLRRPLKSNGTSQNRPVVFMCVLLSPTQSFLRGGQEDTTQYYQL
;
A
#
# COMPACT_ATOMS: atom_id res chain seq x y z
N MET A 1 -19.55 -5.10 -8.01
CA MET A 1 -18.20 -5.48 -8.49
C MET A 1 -18.23 -6.93 -8.95
N ASP A 2 -18.92 -7.22 -10.05
CA ASP A 2 -19.16 -8.60 -10.51
C ASP A 2 -18.91 -8.76 -12.01
N GLY A 3 -18.34 -7.72 -12.66
CA GLY A 3 -18.20 -7.71 -14.11
C GLY A 3 -17.34 -8.84 -14.66
N PHE A 4 -16.51 -9.47 -13.82
CA PHE A 4 -15.65 -10.57 -14.22
C PHE A 4 -16.12 -11.96 -13.75
N SER A 5 -17.28 -12.07 -13.08
CA SER A 5 -17.85 -13.37 -12.74
C SER A 5 -18.69 -13.91 -13.90
N HIS A 6 -18.39 -15.13 -14.35
CA HIS A 6 -19.15 -15.80 -15.41
C HIS A 6 -20.26 -16.71 -14.88
N SER A 7 -20.38 -16.88 -13.56
CA SER A 7 -21.43 -17.67 -12.93
C SER A 7 -22.59 -16.79 -12.47
N GLN A 8 -23.79 -17.37 -12.43
CA GLN A 8 -24.97 -16.67 -11.91
C GLN A 8 -24.96 -16.72 -10.38
N PRO A 9 -25.28 -15.60 -9.69
CA PRO A 9 -25.33 -15.58 -8.23
C PRO A 9 -26.40 -16.56 -7.71
N PRO A 10 -26.08 -17.43 -6.74
CA PRO A 10 -27.05 -18.31 -6.10
C PRO A 10 -28.20 -17.54 -5.47
N GLN A 11 -29.37 -18.18 -5.32
CA GLN A 11 -30.53 -17.54 -4.70
C GLN A 11 -30.22 -16.99 -3.30
N ALA A 12 -29.50 -17.75 -2.48
CA ALA A 12 -29.08 -17.32 -1.15
C ALA A 12 -28.24 -16.03 -1.17
N TYR A 13 -27.40 -15.83 -2.19
CA TYR A 13 -26.66 -14.56 -2.35
C TYR A 13 -27.58 -13.43 -2.82
N ARG A 14 -28.51 -13.70 -3.75
CA ARG A 14 -29.46 -12.69 -4.26
C ARG A 14 -30.32 -12.08 -3.15
N GLU A 15 -30.72 -12.89 -2.17
CA GLU A 15 -31.51 -12.43 -1.02
C GLU A 15 -30.75 -11.43 -0.12
N ILE A 16 -29.42 -11.55 -0.05
CA ILE A 16 -28.55 -10.67 0.75
C ILE A 16 -27.75 -9.68 -0.10
N GLN A 17 -27.98 -9.65 -1.42
CA GLN A 17 -27.20 -8.86 -2.36
C GLN A 17 -27.27 -7.36 -2.03
N TRP A 18 -28.42 -6.87 -1.57
CA TRP A 18 -28.58 -5.47 -1.16
C TRP A 18 -27.60 -5.06 -0.05
N VAL A 19 -27.24 -6.00 0.85
CA VAL A 19 -26.22 -5.76 1.90
C VAL A 19 -24.84 -5.63 1.27
N ALA A 20 -24.50 -6.54 0.36
CA ALA A 20 -23.23 -6.49 -0.37
C ALA A 20 -23.10 -5.20 -1.19
N ASP A 21 -24.16 -4.80 -1.90
CA ASP A 21 -24.20 -3.56 -2.69
C ASP A 21 -24.09 -2.32 -1.81
N THR A 22 -24.72 -2.33 -0.62
CA THR A 22 -24.57 -1.25 0.37
C THR A 22 -23.13 -1.13 0.85
N LEU A 23 -22.48 -2.26 1.17
CA LEU A 23 -21.07 -2.28 1.58
C LEU A 23 -20.15 -1.80 0.46
N VAL A 24 -20.41 -2.16 -0.80
CA VAL A 24 -19.68 -1.62 -1.96
C VAL A 24 -19.88 -0.11 -2.08
N GLY A 25 -21.10 0.39 -1.88
CA GLY A 25 -21.38 1.83 -1.87
C GLY A 25 -20.62 2.58 -0.77
N LEU A 26 -20.60 2.05 0.45
CA LEU A 26 -19.87 2.62 1.59
C LEU A 26 -18.35 2.57 1.38
N MET A 27 -17.83 1.49 0.81
CA MET A 27 -16.44 1.39 0.38
C MET A 27 -16.11 2.53 -0.60
N GLY A 28 -16.92 2.71 -1.65
CA GLY A 28 -16.73 3.79 -2.61
C GLY A 28 -16.75 5.19 -1.96
N ALA A 29 -17.70 5.44 -1.06
CA ALA A 29 -17.78 6.69 -0.31
C ALA A 29 -16.52 6.93 0.54
N GLY A 30 -16.00 5.91 1.24
CA GLY A 30 -14.77 5.99 2.01
C GLY A 30 -13.57 6.41 1.17
N TRP A 31 -13.40 5.83 -0.03
CA TRP A 31 -12.33 6.19 -0.96
C TRP A 31 -12.50 7.59 -1.55
N ILE A 32 -13.72 8.01 -1.90
CA ILE A 32 -13.99 9.36 -2.39
C ILE A 32 -13.64 10.41 -1.33
N ILE A 33 -14.06 10.19 -0.08
CA ILE A 33 -13.72 11.07 1.04
C ILE A 33 -12.20 11.11 1.23
N ASN A 34 -11.54 9.96 1.14
CA ASN A 34 -10.09 9.88 1.24
C ASN A 34 -9.39 10.71 0.14
N TYR A 35 -9.74 10.52 -1.12
CA TYR A 35 -9.17 11.29 -2.23
C TYR A 35 -9.46 12.79 -2.13
N ALA A 36 -10.69 13.17 -1.80
CA ALA A 36 -11.06 14.57 -1.60
C ALA A 36 -10.23 15.22 -0.48
N ALA A 37 -10.01 14.50 0.62
CA ALA A 37 -9.16 14.97 1.70
C ALA A 37 -7.69 15.09 1.25
N MET A 38 -7.15 14.15 0.47
CA MET A 38 -5.77 14.25 -0.03
C MET A 38 -5.58 15.50 -0.91
N ILE A 39 -6.52 15.72 -1.82
CA ILE A 39 -6.53 16.88 -2.71
C ILE A 39 -6.64 18.17 -1.89
N TRP A 40 -7.53 18.21 -0.89
CA TRP A 40 -7.68 19.34 0.02
C TRP A 40 -6.41 19.67 0.81
N HIS A 41 -5.76 18.66 1.40
CA HIS A 41 -4.48 18.83 2.09
C HIS A 41 -3.41 19.40 1.15
N SER A 42 -3.34 18.90 -0.10
CA SER A 42 -2.43 19.45 -1.10
C SER A 42 -2.72 20.92 -1.44
N TYR A 43 -3.99 21.31 -1.59
CA TYR A 43 -4.36 22.70 -1.86
C TYR A 43 -4.02 23.65 -0.70
N ARG A 44 -4.05 23.17 0.54
CA ARG A 44 -3.60 23.93 1.72
C ARG A 44 -2.07 24.06 1.83
N GLY A 45 -1.33 23.60 0.82
CA GLY A 45 0.13 23.64 0.81
C GLY A 45 0.77 22.62 1.75
N GLU A 46 0.00 21.64 2.22
CA GLU A 46 0.59 20.50 2.93
C GLU A 46 1.29 19.56 1.95
N THR A 47 2.15 18.71 2.51
CA THR A 47 2.83 17.66 1.75
C THR A 47 1.83 16.63 1.22
N TYR A 48 2.30 15.80 0.29
CA TYR A 48 1.51 14.75 -0.33
C TYR A 48 1.11 13.65 0.66
N SER A 49 -0.11 13.17 0.52
CA SER A 49 -0.73 12.25 1.49
C SER A 49 -0.43 10.78 1.24
N MET A 50 -0.05 10.40 0.03
CA MET A 50 0.18 8.99 -0.36
C MET A 50 1.60 8.79 -0.90
N ALA A 51 2.28 7.74 -0.43
CA ALA A 51 3.66 7.48 -0.84
C ALA A 51 3.76 7.17 -2.34
N ILE A 52 4.95 7.38 -2.91
CA ILE A 52 5.19 7.31 -4.36
C ILE A 52 4.86 5.92 -4.92
N ILE A 53 5.42 4.85 -4.33
CA ILE A 53 5.22 3.47 -4.81
C ILE A 53 3.75 3.04 -4.72
N PRO A 54 3.03 3.24 -3.60
CA PRO A 54 1.60 2.94 -3.57
C PRO A 54 0.78 3.65 -4.64
N LEU A 55 1.10 4.92 -4.91
CA LEU A 55 0.39 5.71 -5.92
C LEU A 55 0.63 5.17 -7.33
N CYS A 56 1.88 4.80 -7.66
CA CYS A 56 2.23 4.10 -8.90
C CYS A 56 1.50 2.75 -9.04
N ASN A 57 1.45 1.98 -7.96
CA ASN A 57 0.80 0.67 -7.96
C ASN A 57 -0.71 0.78 -8.15
N ASN A 58 -1.33 1.74 -7.48
CA ASN A 58 -2.77 1.97 -7.54
C ASN A 58 -3.20 2.40 -8.94
N ILE A 59 -2.57 3.42 -9.53
CA ILE A 59 -2.92 3.85 -10.88
C ILE A 59 -2.56 2.79 -11.93
N GLY A 60 -1.47 2.03 -11.73
CA GLY A 60 -1.09 0.94 -12.63
C GLY A 60 -2.17 -0.14 -12.69
N TRP A 61 -2.74 -0.49 -11.53
CA TRP A 61 -3.89 -1.39 -11.43
C TRP A 61 -5.13 -0.83 -12.13
N GLU A 62 -5.51 0.41 -11.82
CA GLU A 62 -6.68 1.06 -12.42
C GLU A 62 -6.57 1.17 -13.95
N LEU A 63 -5.38 1.46 -14.48
CA LEU A 63 -5.13 1.54 -15.93
C LEU A 63 -5.32 0.18 -16.61
N VAL A 64 -4.86 -0.93 -16.02
CA VAL A 64 -5.07 -2.28 -16.58
C VAL A 64 -6.58 -2.58 -16.72
N TYR A 65 -7.36 -2.31 -15.68
CA TYR A 65 -8.81 -2.61 -15.66
C TYR A 65 -9.69 -1.51 -16.26
N THR A 66 -9.09 -0.40 -16.70
CA THR A 66 -9.77 0.63 -17.50
C THR A 66 -9.50 0.43 -18.99
N LEU A 67 -8.27 0.12 -19.38
CA LEU A 67 -7.82 0.17 -20.78
C LEU A 67 -7.65 -1.21 -21.44
N VAL A 68 -7.19 -2.22 -20.69
CA VAL A 68 -6.81 -3.52 -21.27
C VAL A 68 -7.88 -4.57 -21.02
N PHE A 69 -8.35 -4.64 -19.77
CA PHE A 69 -9.41 -5.57 -19.36
C PHE A 69 -10.57 -4.79 -18.74
N PRO A 70 -11.30 -3.97 -19.51
CA PRO A 70 -12.42 -3.19 -18.99
C PRO A 70 -13.54 -4.09 -18.45
N SER A 71 -14.07 -3.74 -17.28
CA SER A 71 -15.26 -4.43 -16.75
C SER A 71 -16.46 -4.20 -17.69
N PRO A 72 -17.25 -5.25 -17.99
CA PRO A 72 -18.51 -5.08 -18.73
C PRO A 72 -19.56 -4.29 -17.92
N ASN A 73 -19.39 -4.20 -16.60
CA ASN A 73 -20.21 -3.33 -15.76
C ASN A 73 -19.75 -1.87 -15.92
N ARG A 74 -20.59 -1.06 -16.60
CA ARG A 74 -20.29 0.35 -16.88
C ARG A 74 -20.08 1.21 -15.63
N VAL A 75 -20.73 0.89 -14.52
CA VAL A 75 -20.55 1.61 -13.25
C VAL A 75 -19.16 1.32 -12.69
N GLU A 76 -18.74 0.06 -12.70
CA GLU A 76 -17.41 -0.36 -12.26
C GLU A 76 -16.31 0.26 -13.15
N LEU A 77 -16.50 0.26 -14.47
CA LEU A 77 -15.59 0.94 -15.40
C LEU A 77 -15.50 2.46 -15.13
N ALA A 78 -16.65 3.11 -14.89
CA ALA A 78 -16.67 4.55 -14.57
C ALA A 78 -15.93 4.84 -13.26
N VAL A 79 -16.03 3.96 -12.26
CA VAL A 79 -15.28 4.08 -10.99
C VAL A 79 -13.77 3.98 -11.24
N PHE A 80 -13.30 3.04 -12.07
CA PHE A 80 -11.86 2.98 -12.39
C PHE A 80 -11.39 4.20 -13.16
N ALA A 81 -12.15 4.67 -14.15
CA ALA A 81 -11.79 5.87 -14.90
C ALA A 81 -11.72 7.12 -13.99
N ALA A 82 -12.65 7.23 -13.03
CA ALA A 82 -12.61 8.27 -12.01
C ALA A 82 -11.38 8.11 -11.09
N GLY A 83 -11.07 6.88 -10.67
CA GLY A 83 -9.88 6.53 -9.91
C GLY A 83 -8.59 6.98 -10.61
N VAL A 84 -8.41 6.63 -11.89
CA VAL A 84 -7.25 7.04 -12.70
C VAL A 84 -7.13 8.56 -12.68
N THR A 85 -8.24 9.26 -12.92
CA THR A 85 -8.27 10.73 -12.95
C THR A 85 -7.84 11.33 -11.61
N LEU A 86 -8.39 10.83 -10.51
CA LEU A 86 -8.05 11.31 -9.16
C LEU A 86 -6.59 11.01 -8.80
N ASN A 87 -6.07 9.83 -9.13
CA ASN A 87 -4.68 9.47 -8.91
C ASN A 87 -3.72 10.38 -9.71
N VAL A 88 -4.05 10.75 -10.95
CA VAL A 88 -3.26 11.73 -11.72
C VAL A 88 -3.20 13.09 -10.99
N VAL A 89 -4.33 13.59 -10.48
CA VAL A 89 -4.36 14.84 -9.70
C VAL A 89 -3.47 14.74 -8.46
N ILE A 90 -3.51 13.61 -7.76
CA ILE A 90 -2.69 13.36 -6.56
C ILE A 90 -1.20 13.23 -6.92
N MET A 91 -0.84 12.64 -8.06
CA MET A 91 0.54 12.57 -8.55
C MET A 91 1.10 13.95 -8.90
N ILE A 92 0.28 14.83 -9.49
CA ILE A 92 0.66 16.22 -9.77
C ILE A 92 0.91 16.97 -8.46
N ALA A 93 0.00 16.84 -7.50
CA ALA A 93 0.17 17.36 -6.14
C ALA A 93 1.47 16.87 -5.49
N ALA A 94 1.74 15.56 -5.57
CA ALA A 94 2.95 14.95 -5.01
C ALA A 94 4.23 15.46 -5.67
N THR A 95 4.23 15.61 -6.98
CA THR A 95 5.34 16.18 -7.75
C THR A 95 5.67 17.61 -7.29
N ARG A 96 4.65 18.43 -7.03
CA ARG A 96 4.84 19.81 -6.54
C ARG A 96 5.45 19.82 -5.14
N ALA A 97 4.95 18.95 -4.25
CA ALA A 97 5.44 18.85 -2.88
C ALA A 97 6.83 18.20 -2.78
N ALA A 98 7.21 17.36 -3.75
CA ALA A 98 8.44 16.57 -3.69
C ALA A 98 9.72 17.42 -3.61
N LYS A 99 9.75 18.60 -4.24
CA LYS A 99 10.87 19.54 -4.15
C LYS A 99 11.17 19.98 -2.71
N THR A 100 10.15 20.06 -1.87
CA THR A 100 10.29 20.45 -0.47
C THR A 100 10.58 19.25 0.42
N GLU A 101 9.93 18.14 0.15
CA GLU A 101 9.93 16.97 1.05
C GLU A 101 11.15 16.06 0.82
N TRP A 102 11.62 15.97 -0.42
CA TRP A 102 12.79 15.21 -0.80
C TRP A 102 14.06 16.07 -0.91
N ARG A 103 14.15 17.17 -0.14
CA ARG A 103 15.37 18.02 -0.11
C ARG A 103 16.63 17.24 0.27
N HIS A 104 16.48 16.18 1.05
CA HIS A 104 17.55 15.26 1.44
C HIS A 104 17.97 14.30 0.31
N SER A 105 17.18 14.19 -0.77
CA SER A 105 17.47 13.37 -1.95
C SER A 105 17.19 14.15 -3.24
N PRO A 106 18.19 14.92 -3.73
CA PRO A 106 18.03 15.79 -4.90
C PRO A 106 17.58 15.06 -6.17
N LEU A 107 18.00 13.80 -6.34
CA LEU A 107 17.60 12.98 -7.48
C LEU A 107 16.09 12.75 -7.48
N VAL A 108 15.50 12.41 -6.32
CA VAL A 108 14.05 12.19 -6.20
C VAL A 108 13.29 13.50 -6.37
N ALA A 109 13.74 14.57 -5.73
CA ALA A 109 13.11 15.89 -5.80
C ALA A 109 13.05 16.46 -7.23
N ALA A 110 14.10 16.24 -8.04
CA ALA A 110 14.19 16.76 -9.40
C ALA A 110 13.46 15.89 -10.44
N HIS A 111 13.37 14.57 -10.20
CA HIS A 111 12.86 13.60 -11.19
C HIS A 111 11.57 12.92 -10.78
N THR A 112 10.82 13.46 -9.81
CA THR A 112 9.56 12.87 -9.34
C THR A 112 8.56 12.54 -10.47
N PRO A 113 8.33 13.38 -11.50
CA PRO A 113 7.45 13.01 -12.61
C PRO A 113 7.91 11.76 -13.35
N LEU A 114 9.22 11.64 -13.61
CA LEU A 114 9.80 10.47 -14.28
C LEU A 114 9.72 9.23 -13.41
N ILE A 115 9.89 9.38 -12.09
CA ILE A 115 9.70 8.29 -11.13
C ILE A 115 8.24 7.81 -11.16
N PHE A 116 7.27 8.73 -11.22
CA PHE A 116 5.87 8.35 -11.36
C PHE A 116 5.59 7.63 -12.68
N VAL A 117 6.12 8.13 -13.81
CA VAL A 117 5.95 7.46 -15.11
C VAL A 117 6.58 6.07 -15.10
N GLY A 118 7.86 5.96 -14.72
CA GLY A 118 8.57 4.69 -14.69
C GLY A 118 7.98 3.69 -13.70
N GLY A 119 7.63 4.16 -12.48
CA GLY A 119 6.99 3.33 -11.46
C GLY A 119 5.59 2.87 -11.88
N THR A 120 4.80 3.75 -12.50
CA THR A 120 3.46 3.40 -13.02
C THR A 120 3.58 2.37 -14.14
N LEU A 121 4.51 2.55 -15.09
CA LEU A 121 4.73 1.58 -16.16
C LEU A 121 5.14 0.22 -15.60
N LEU A 122 6.05 0.20 -14.63
CA LEU A 122 6.45 -1.04 -13.98
C LEU A 122 5.25 -1.72 -13.31
N CYS A 123 4.50 -1.02 -12.47
CA CYS A 123 3.33 -1.57 -11.80
C CYS A 123 2.26 -2.03 -12.80
N PHE A 124 1.99 -1.25 -13.84
CA PHE A 124 1.08 -1.60 -14.93
C PHE A 124 1.50 -2.91 -15.60
N THR A 125 2.77 -3.05 -15.98
CA THR A 125 3.28 -4.32 -16.55
C THR A 125 3.22 -5.48 -15.56
N GLY A 126 3.41 -5.22 -14.26
CA GLY A 126 3.22 -6.22 -13.20
C GLY A 126 1.77 -6.70 -13.10
N HIS A 127 0.80 -5.80 -13.15
CA HIS A 127 -0.63 -6.16 -13.17
C HIS A 127 -1.04 -6.87 -14.46
N LEU A 128 -0.43 -6.54 -15.60
CA LEU A 128 -0.61 -7.31 -16.84
C LEU A 128 -0.05 -8.72 -16.72
N ALA A 129 1.14 -8.88 -16.14
CA ALA A 129 1.72 -10.20 -15.91
C ALA A 129 0.85 -11.03 -14.95
N LEU A 130 0.29 -10.40 -13.91
CA LEU A 130 -0.67 -11.03 -13.00
C LEU A 130 -1.94 -11.48 -13.73
N ALA A 131 -2.50 -10.63 -14.60
CA ALA A 131 -3.65 -10.97 -15.42
C ALA A 131 -3.37 -12.09 -16.42
N ALA A 132 -2.17 -12.14 -17.01
CA ALA A 132 -1.76 -13.23 -17.88
C ALA A 132 -1.62 -14.56 -17.12
N GLN A 133 -1.19 -14.52 -15.86
CA GLN A 133 -0.97 -15.72 -15.04
C GLN A 133 -2.25 -16.28 -14.41
N LEU A 134 -3.14 -15.43 -13.90
CA LEU A 134 -4.32 -15.83 -13.12
C LEU A 134 -5.64 -15.67 -13.90
N GLY A 135 -5.58 -15.05 -15.07
CA GLY A 135 -6.76 -14.56 -15.78
C GLY A 135 -7.23 -13.19 -15.23
N PRO A 136 -7.91 -12.37 -16.06
CA PRO A 136 -8.28 -11.00 -15.68
C PRO A 136 -9.18 -10.91 -14.44
N ALA A 137 -10.12 -11.85 -14.29
CA ALA A 137 -11.09 -11.84 -13.19
C ALA A 137 -10.45 -11.98 -11.81
N LEU A 138 -9.53 -12.94 -11.68
CA LEU A 138 -8.86 -13.23 -10.42
C LEU A 138 -7.74 -12.21 -10.16
N ALA A 139 -6.99 -11.84 -11.21
CA ALA A 139 -5.97 -10.80 -11.12
C ALA A 139 -6.55 -9.43 -10.75
N TYR A 140 -7.79 -9.14 -11.11
CA TYR A 140 -8.48 -7.92 -10.70
C TYR A 140 -8.52 -7.80 -9.18
N SER A 141 -8.97 -8.88 -8.53
CA SER A 141 -9.14 -8.89 -7.07
C SER A 141 -7.79 -9.00 -6.34
N TRP A 142 -6.86 -9.80 -6.85
CA TRP A 142 -5.50 -9.87 -6.30
C TRP A 142 -4.74 -8.56 -6.45
N GLY A 143 -4.91 -7.86 -7.58
CA GLY A 143 -4.34 -6.55 -7.79
C GLY A 143 -4.82 -5.55 -6.74
N ALA A 144 -6.12 -5.57 -6.40
CA ALA A 144 -6.68 -4.76 -5.32
C ALA A 144 -6.06 -5.11 -3.95
N VAL A 145 -5.85 -6.39 -3.65
CA VAL A 145 -5.16 -6.84 -2.42
C VAL A 145 -3.73 -6.31 -2.37
N ILE A 146 -2.97 -6.42 -3.45
CA ILE A 146 -1.59 -5.89 -3.54
C ILE A 146 -1.59 -4.37 -3.36
N CYS A 147 -2.51 -3.65 -4.01
CA CYS A 147 -2.70 -2.22 -3.82
C CYS A 147 -2.96 -1.86 -2.36
N GLN A 148 -3.88 -2.55 -1.71
CA GLN A 148 -4.20 -2.31 -0.29
C GLN A 148 -2.98 -2.49 0.61
N LEU A 149 -2.26 -3.60 0.47
CA LEU A 149 -1.08 -3.88 1.31
C LEU A 149 0.01 -2.83 1.15
N VAL A 150 0.30 -2.45 -0.10
CA VAL A 150 1.31 -1.43 -0.41
C VAL A 150 0.85 -0.06 0.09
N LEU A 151 -0.44 0.28 -0.01
CA LEU A 151 -1.01 1.52 0.53
C LEU A 151 -0.91 1.60 2.05
N SER A 152 -1.30 0.54 2.77
CA SER A 152 -1.22 0.49 4.23
C SER A 152 0.23 0.60 4.71
N LEU A 153 1.13 -0.20 4.14
CA LEU A 153 2.54 -0.22 4.54
C LEU A 153 3.24 1.10 4.17
N GLY A 154 3.07 1.56 2.93
CA GLY A 154 3.64 2.81 2.46
C GLY A 154 3.14 4.01 3.28
N GLY A 155 1.86 4.03 3.65
CA GLY A 155 1.32 5.02 4.57
C GLY A 155 2.02 5.03 5.93
N LEU A 156 2.15 3.86 6.56
CA LEU A 156 2.80 3.73 7.87
C LEU A 156 4.27 4.15 7.82
N CYS A 157 5.03 3.66 6.83
CA CYS A 157 6.42 4.04 6.62
C CYS A 157 6.55 5.55 6.42
N GLN A 158 5.71 6.15 5.59
CA GLN A 158 5.72 7.58 5.35
C GLN A 158 5.45 8.40 6.62
N LEU A 159 4.50 7.97 7.45
CA LEU A 159 4.19 8.63 8.73
C LEU A 159 5.39 8.56 9.69
N LEU A 160 6.03 7.40 9.79
CA LEU A 160 7.19 7.18 10.65
C LEU A 160 8.43 7.95 10.18
N GLN A 161 8.72 7.95 8.87
CA GLN A 161 9.87 8.67 8.30
C GLN A 161 9.73 10.19 8.48
N ARG A 162 8.53 10.74 8.25
CA ARG A 162 8.30 12.19 8.35
C ARG A 162 8.32 12.70 9.79
N ASN A 163 8.05 11.83 10.76
CA ASN A 163 7.90 12.21 12.17
C ASN A 163 6.97 13.43 12.36
N SER A 164 5.92 13.52 11.53
CA SER A 164 5.04 14.68 11.45
C SER A 164 3.71 14.24 10.87
N THR A 165 2.63 14.85 11.37
CA THR A 165 1.27 14.62 10.84
C THR A 165 0.96 15.44 9.59
N ARG A 166 1.93 16.17 9.01
CA ARG A 166 1.72 16.94 7.78
C ARG A 166 1.34 16.02 6.62
N GLY A 167 0.31 16.40 5.87
CA GLY A 167 -0.21 15.61 4.76
C GLY A 167 -1.00 14.37 5.19
N THR A 168 -1.32 14.22 6.48
CA THR A 168 -2.23 13.19 6.99
C THR A 168 -3.26 13.79 7.94
N SER A 169 -4.36 13.06 8.16
CA SER A 169 -5.41 13.41 9.11
C SER A 169 -6.19 12.18 9.54
N TRP A 170 -6.93 12.32 10.65
CA TRP A 170 -7.88 11.28 11.07
C TRP A 170 -8.92 11.00 10.01
N THR A 171 -9.39 12.03 9.30
CA THR A 171 -10.33 11.87 8.18
C THR A 171 -9.72 11.02 7.06
N LEU A 172 -8.46 11.28 6.68
CA LEU A 172 -7.75 10.49 5.67
C LEU A 172 -7.66 9.01 6.07
N TRP A 173 -7.20 8.73 7.28
CA TRP A 173 -7.04 7.34 7.73
C TRP A 173 -8.37 6.63 7.95
N LEU A 174 -9.32 7.23 8.68
CA LEU A 174 -10.60 6.60 9.01
C LEU A 174 -11.42 6.30 7.75
N SER A 175 -11.53 7.24 6.82
CA SER A 175 -12.31 7.04 5.59
C SER A 175 -11.80 5.87 4.77
N ARG A 176 -10.47 5.78 4.59
CA ARG A 176 -9.82 4.66 3.90
C ARG A 176 -9.96 3.35 4.66
N PHE A 177 -9.71 3.36 5.97
CA PHE A 177 -9.77 2.16 6.80
C PHE A 177 -11.19 1.58 6.84
N LEU A 178 -12.19 2.40 7.13
CA LEU A 178 -13.59 1.97 7.15
C LEU A 178 -14.07 1.53 5.76
N GLY A 179 -13.69 2.26 4.70
CA GLY A 179 -13.99 1.84 3.33
C GLY A 179 -13.40 0.47 2.99
N SER A 180 -12.16 0.21 3.41
CA SER A 180 -11.49 -1.09 3.24
C SER A 180 -12.16 -2.19 4.08
N CYS A 181 -12.62 -1.90 5.29
CA CYS A 181 -13.42 -2.83 6.09
C CYS A 181 -14.74 -3.20 5.41
N CYS A 182 -15.38 -2.26 4.71
CA CYS A 182 -16.55 -2.55 3.89
C CYS A 182 -16.21 -3.50 2.73
N THR A 183 -15.02 -3.38 2.13
CA THR A 183 -14.51 -4.35 1.14
C THR A 183 -14.45 -5.76 1.71
N VAL A 184 -13.87 -5.90 2.90
CA VAL A 184 -13.80 -7.18 3.62
C VAL A 184 -15.19 -7.73 3.92
N GLY A 185 -16.11 -6.87 4.33
CA GLY A 185 -17.50 -7.23 4.61
C GLY A 185 -18.20 -7.85 3.39
N PHE A 186 -18.19 -7.17 2.24
CA PHE A 186 -18.88 -7.71 1.06
C PHE A 186 -18.15 -8.94 0.50
N ALA A 187 -16.82 -8.98 0.58
CA ALA A 187 -16.03 -10.16 0.19
C ALA A 187 -16.39 -11.38 1.07
N SER A 188 -16.57 -11.18 2.38
CA SER A 188 -17.00 -12.23 3.31
C SER A 188 -18.40 -12.75 2.98
N LEU A 189 -19.33 -11.87 2.58
CA LEU A 189 -20.66 -12.28 2.12
C LEU A 189 -20.59 -13.13 0.86
N ARG A 190 -19.73 -12.75 -0.11
CA ARG A 190 -19.51 -13.53 -1.33
C ARG A 190 -18.92 -14.90 -1.04
N TRP A 191 -17.90 -14.96 -0.20
CA TRP A 191 -17.33 -16.24 0.22
C TRP A 191 -18.37 -17.15 0.87
N LYS A 192 -19.19 -16.59 1.78
CA LYS A 192 -20.18 -17.38 2.54
C LYS A 192 -21.37 -17.86 1.70
N TYR A 193 -21.94 -16.98 0.86
CA TYR A 193 -23.19 -17.25 0.14
C TYR A 193 -22.99 -17.60 -1.35
N TRP A 194 -21.75 -17.46 -1.86
CA TRP A 194 -21.38 -17.80 -3.23
C TRP A 194 -19.95 -18.40 -3.33
N PRO A 195 -19.66 -19.48 -2.59
CA PRO A 195 -18.32 -20.07 -2.53
C PRO A 195 -17.84 -20.66 -3.86
N ASP A 196 -18.73 -21.08 -4.76
CA ASP A 196 -18.32 -21.66 -6.04
C ASP A 196 -17.51 -20.67 -6.91
N ALA A 197 -17.81 -19.37 -6.80
CA ALA A 197 -17.08 -18.31 -7.49
C ALA A 197 -16.01 -17.63 -6.61
N PHE A 198 -16.24 -17.59 -5.29
CA PHE A 198 -15.47 -16.77 -4.35
C PHE A 198 -14.80 -17.59 -3.23
N GLY A 199 -14.69 -18.91 -3.39
CA GLY A 199 -14.08 -19.81 -2.41
C GLY A 199 -12.61 -19.50 -2.14
N TRP A 200 -11.90 -18.99 -3.15
CA TRP A 200 -10.50 -18.55 -3.06
C TRP A 200 -10.28 -17.41 -2.05
N LEU A 201 -11.33 -16.70 -1.61
CA LEU A 201 -11.21 -15.68 -0.56
C LEU A 201 -10.81 -16.27 0.80
N ALA A 202 -11.00 -17.59 1.00
CA ALA A 202 -10.51 -18.30 2.17
C ALA A 202 -9.08 -18.83 2.02
N ASP A 203 -8.41 -18.57 0.89
CA ASP A 203 -7.05 -19.03 0.70
C ASP A 203 -6.11 -18.39 1.75
N PRO A 204 -5.11 -19.13 2.26
CA PRO A 204 -4.23 -18.65 3.33
C PRO A 204 -3.58 -17.29 3.04
N LEU A 205 -3.22 -17.04 1.77
CA LEU A 205 -2.60 -15.79 1.37
C LEU A 205 -3.59 -14.61 1.41
N VAL A 206 -4.87 -14.81 1.10
CA VAL A 206 -5.90 -13.76 1.23
C VAL A 206 -6.15 -13.44 2.70
N LEU A 207 -6.28 -14.47 3.53
CA LEU A 207 -6.48 -14.30 4.98
C LEU A 207 -5.28 -13.63 5.64
N TRP A 208 -4.06 -14.02 5.24
CA TRP A 208 -2.84 -13.33 5.68
C TRP A 208 -2.83 -11.88 5.24
N SER A 209 -3.22 -11.58 4.00
CA SER A 209 -3.27 -10.21 3.49
C SER A 209 -4.28 -9.35 4.25
N LEU A 210 -5.44 -9.92 4.58
CA LEU A 210 -6.44 -9.29 5.45
C LEU A 210 -5.85 -8.97 6.83
N ALA A 211 -5.22 -9.94 7.47
CA ALA A 211 -4.59 -9.74 8.77
C ALA A 211 -3.49 -8.67 8.72
N ALA A 212 -2.64 -8.71 7.69
CA ALA A 212 -1.58 -7.73 7.48
C ALA A 212 -2.14 -6.32 7.29
N PHE A 213 -3.18 -6.15 6.45
CA PHE A 213 -3.89 -4.88 6.28
C PHE A 213 -4.40 -4.35 7.63
N VAL A 214 -5.14 -5.16 8.39
CA VAL A 214 -5.73 -4.73 9.68
C VAL A 214 -4.66 -4.33 10.68
N ILE A 215 -3.58 -5.12 10.81
CA ILE A 215 -2.47 -4.85 11.72
C ILE A 215 -1.77 -3.54 11.34
N VAL A 216 -1.39 -3.39 10.07
CA VAL A 216 -0.64 -2.22 9.59
C VAL A 216 -1.48 -0.95 9.72
N ASP A 217 -2.76 -0.99 9.37
CA ASP A 217 -3.63 0.19 9.46
C ASP A 217 -4.05 0.55 10.88
N THR A 218 -4.23 -0.44 11.76
CA THR A 218 -4.42 -0.15 13.19
C THR A 218 -3.17 0.48 13.77
N THR A 219 -1.99 -0.02 13.39
CA THR A 219 -0.70 0.55 13.79
C THR A 219 -0.57 1.99 13.29
N TYR A 220 -0.95 2.28 12.04
CA TYR A 220 -1.00 3.63 11.50
C TYR A 220 -1.85 4.56 12.39
N GLY A 221 -3.07 4.14 12.76
CA GLY A 221 -3.96 4.92 13.62
C GLY A 221 -3.34 5.21 15.00
N ILE A 222 -2.70 4.22 15.60
CA ILE A 222 -2.01 4.37 16.90
C ILE A 222 -0.83 5.36 16.78
N VAL A 223 -0.01 5.24 15.73
CA VAL A 223 1.12 6.14 15.51
C VAL A 223 0.62 7.56 15.23
N LEU A 224 -0.45 7.72 14.45
CA LEU A 224 -1.06 9.02 14.16
C LEU A 224 -1.57 9.69 15.44
N TYR A 225 -2.24 8.93 16.31
CA TYR A 225 -2.68 9.42 17.63
C TYR A 225 -1.50 9.95 18.46
N LYS A 226 -0.45 9.13 18.61
CA LYS A 226 0.73 9.52 19.39
C LYS A 226 1.42 10.75 18.80
N ALA A 227 1.62 10.79 17.48
CA ALA A 227 2.22 11.94 16.79
C ALA A 227 1.39 13.23 16.93
N GLY A 228 0.06 13.11 17.03
CA GLY A 228 -0.84 14.22 17.34
C GLY A 228 -0.71 14.71 18.79
N SER A 229 -0.61 13.80 19.76
CA SER A 229 -0.43 14.13 21.19
C SER A 229 0.91 14.82 21.47
N PHE A 230 1.99 14.45 20.77
CA PHE A 230 3.29 15.10 20.91
C PHE A 230 3.30 16.58 20.47
N LYS A 231 2.37 17.02 19.63
CA LYS A 231 2.22 18.45 19.30
C LYS A 231 1.56 19.27 20.41
N ILE A 232 0.83 18.64 21.33
CA ILE A 232 0.14 19.32 22.45
C ILE A 232 1.09 19.49 23.65
N CYS A 233 2.07 18.59 23.81
CA CYS A 233 3.15 18.74 24.80
C CYS A 233 4.39 19.32 24.13
N GLY A 234 4.56 20.65 24.20
CA GLY A 234 5.69 21.36 23.60
C GLY A 234 7.07 20.97 24.17
N SER A 235 7.68 19.91 23.66
CA SER A 235 9.12 19.66 23.81
C SER A 235 9.71 18.96 22.57
N PRO A 236 10.56 19.65 21.79
CA PRO A 236 11.22 19.08 20.61
C PRO A 236 12.53 18.38 21.00
N SER A 237 12.47 17.35 21.84
CA SER A 237 13.67 16.58 22.12
C SER A 237 13.37 15.11 22.39
N ARG A 238 14.00 14.25 21.56
CA ARG A 238 14.11 12.78 21.68
C ARG A 238 12.94 11.95 21.14
N CYS A 239 12.83 11.89 19.81
CA CYS A 239 12.44 10.67 19.10
C CYS A 239 13.02 10.72 17.68
N GLN A 240 14.34 10.55 17.56
CA GLN A 240 14.94 10.14 16.29
C GLN A 240 14.77 8.62 16.22
N CYS A 241 13.70 8.15 15.58
CA CYS A 241 13.67 6.76 15.09
C CYS A 241 14.82 6.62 14.09
N ASN A 242 15.68 5.63 14.32
CA ASN A 242 16.88 5.40 13.51
C ASN A 242 16.48 5.24 12.03
N PRO A 243 16.81 6.19 11.13
CA PRO A 243 16.40 6.17 9.73
C PRO A 243 16.94 4.95 8.97
N THR A 244 17.93 4.27 9.52
CA THR A 244 18.59 3.11 8.92
C THR A 244 17.65 1.94 8.71
N VAL A 245 16.72 1.63 9.63
CA VAL A 245 15.84 0.45 9.49
C VAL A 245 14.77 0.64 8.41
N ILE A 246 14.31 1.88 8.21
CA ILE A 246 13.24 2.19 7.26
C ILE A 246 13.81 2.42 5.85
N LEU A 247 14.96 3.09 5.73
CA LEU A 247 15.69 3.19 4.47
C LEU A 247 16.16 1.83 3.96
N GLN A 248 16.44 0.86 4.84
CA GLN A 248 16.79 -0.51 4.43
C GLN A 248 15.65 -1.20 3.68
N LEU A 249 14.39 -1.03 4.07
CA LEU A 249 13.26 -1.68 3.37
C LEU A 249 13.01 -1.08 1.98
N GLU A 250 13.10 0.25 1.85
CA GLU A 250 12.96 0.92 0.55
C GLU A 250 14.21 0.71 -0.34
N ALA A 251 15.42 0.73 0.25
CA ALA A 251 16.67 0.47 -0.46
C ALA A 251 16.79 -1.00 -0.90
N ILE A 252 16.30 -1.98 -0.13
CA ILE A 252 16.25 -3.38 -0.55
C ILE A 252 15.36 -3.54 -1.79
N MET A 253 14.21 -2.85 -1.84
CA MET A 253 13.37 -2.86 -3.04
C MET A 253 14.06 -2.19 -4.23
N VAL A 254 14.71 -1.03 -4.04
CA VAL A 254 15.41 -0.31 -5.12
C VAL A 254 16.68 -1.03 -5.59
N GLU A 255 17.46 -1.63 -4.68
CA GLU A 255 18.67 -2.40 -5.00
C GLU A 255 18.31 -3.72 -5.72
N PHE A 256 17.20 -4.36 -5.34
CA PHE A 256 16.65 -5.50 -6.08
C PHE A 256 16.20 -5.11 -7.50
N MET A 257 15.69 -3.90 -7.70
CA MET A 257 15.29 -3.38 -9.01
C MET A 257 16.46 -2.96 -9.91
N LEU A 258 17.62 -2.62 -9.34
CA LEU A 258 18.79 -2.14 -10.09
C LEU A 258 19.87 -3.21 -10.33
N ARG A 259 19.76 -4.38 -9.69
CA ARG A 259 20.66 -5.51 -9.98
C ARG A 259 20.32 -6.14 -11.33
N ARG A 260 21.20 -5.92 -12.31
CA ARG A 260 21.15 -6.62 -13.61
C ARG A 260 21.18 -8.14 -13.37
N PRO A 261 20.37 -8.94 -14.10
CA PRO A 261 20.44 -10.38 -14.02
C PRO A 261 21.84 -10.85 -14.46
N LEU A 262 22.52 -11.59 -13.58
CA LEU A 262 23.73 -12.30 -13.95
C LEU A 262 23.36 -13.31 -15.04
N LYS A 263 24.08 -13.27 -16.16
CA LYS A 263 23.97 -14.26 -17.23
C LYS A 263 24.24 -15.65 -16.64
N SER A 264 23.19 -16.44 -16.50
CA SER A 264 23.28 -17.86 -16.24
C SER A 264 23.75 -18.55 -17.52
N ASN A 265 25.00 -19.02 -17.53
CA ASN A 265 25.48 -19.95 -18.55
C ASN A 265 24.78 -21.29 -18.34
N GLY A 266 24.00 -21.69 -19.35
CA GLY A 266 23.62 -23.06 -19.71
C GLY A 266 23.41 -24.07 -18.58
N THR A 267 22.15 -24.43 -18.32
CA THR A 267 21.59 -25.76 -18.62
C THR A 267 20.13 -25.83 -18.18
N SER A 268 19.34 -26.52 -19.00
CA SER A 268 17.90 -26.72 -18.86
C SER A 268 17.54 -27.53 -17.61
N GLN A 269 16.77 -26.94 -16.69
CA GLN A 269 15.73 -27.69 -15.96
C GLN A 269 14.71 -26.74 -15.31
N ASN A 270 13.44 -26.91 -15.69
CA ASN A 270 12.27 -26.24 -15.12
C ASN A 270 12.19 -26.43 -13.59
N ARG A 271 12.31 -25.33 -12.84
CA ARG A 271 11.73 -25.18 -11.50
C ARG A 271 11.14 -23.77 -11.36
N PRO A 272 9.93 -23.60 -10.80
CA PRO A 272 9.42 -22.29 -10.47
C PRO A 272 10.24 -21.73 -9.30
N VAL A 273 10.91 -20.61 -9.54
CA VAL A 273 11.70 -19.91 -8.54
C VAL A 273 10.75 -19.10 -7.65
N VAL A 274 10.34 -19.70 -6.53
CA VAL A 274 9.76 -18.97 -5.40
C VAL A 274 10.91 -18.36 -4.61
N PHE A 275 11.20 -17.07 -4.84
CA PHE A 275 12.06 -16.29 -3.95
C PHE A 275 11.16 -15.48 -3.00
N MET A 276 10.88 -16.06 -1.82
CA MET A 276 10.34 -15.32 -0.69
C MET A 276 10.87 -15.95 0.60
N CYS A 277 11.99 -15.42 1.10
CA CYS A 277 12.44 -15.58 2.48
C CYS A 277 13.67 -14.71 2.75
N VAL A 278 13.53 -13.64 3.54
CA VAL A 278 14.45 -13.31 4.65
C VAL A 278 13.68 -12.47 5.68
N LEU A 279 13.18 -13.12 6.74
CA LEU A 279 12.89 -12.49 8.03
C LEU A 279 13.24 -13.49 9.13
N LEU A 280 14.53 -13.80 9.30
CA LEU A 280 15.05 -14.39 10.54
C LEU A 280 16.50 -13.90 10.77
N SER A 281 16.74 -13.54 12.02
CA SER A 281 17.87 -12.80 12.61
C SER A 281 19.26 -13.49 12.46
N PRO A 282 20.38 -12.79 12.79
CA PRO A 282 20.81 -12.80 14.19
C PRO A 282 21.37 -11.46 14.71
N THR A 283 20.70 -10.88 15.71
CA THR A 283 21.33 -10.07 16.75
C THR A 283 21.73 -10.99 17.90
N GLN A 284 22.93 -11.55 17.83
CA GLN A 284 23.64 -12.09 18.99
C GLN A 284 24.96 -11.36 19.16
N SER A 285 24.93 -10.24 19.90
CA SER A 285 26.08 -9.70 20.64
C SER A 285 25.73 -8.35 21.25
N PHE A 286 24.87 -8.30 22.28
CA PHE A 286 24.80 -7.12 23.16
C PHE A 286 24.11 -7.43 24.50
N LEU A 287 24.49 -8.53 25.18
CA LEU A 287 24.16 -8.79 26.58
C LEU A 287 25.28 -9.58 27.29
N ARG A 288 26.36 -8.86 27.64
CA ARG A 288 27.19 -9.07 28.84
C ARG A 288 27.58 -7.65 29.23
N GLY A 289 26.99 -7.05 30.24
CA GLY A 289 27.08 -7.47 31.63
C GLY A 289 27.98 -6.42 32.29
N GLY A 290 27.37 -5.39 32.86
CA GLY A 290 28.07 -4.48 33.74
C GLY A 290 28.45 -5.23 35.00
N GLN A 291 29.71 -5.14 35.40
CA GLN A 291 30.10 -5.30 36.79
C GLN A 291 31.36 -4.47 37.03
N GLU A 292 31.36 -3.84 38.20
CA GLU A 292 32.31 -2.90 38.76
C GLU A 292 33.78 -3.29 38.51
N ASP A 293 34.64 -2.30 38.25
CA ASP A 293 35.77 -2.15 39.15
C ASP A 293 36.29 -0.72 39.23
N THR A 294 36.74 -0.42 40.43
CA THR A 294 37.16 0.86 40.96
C THR A 294 38.65 1.03 40.67
N THR A 295 39.15 2.25 40.86
CA THR A 295 40.55 2.58 41.18
C THR A 295 41.51 2.89 40.02
N GLN A 296 42.10 4.09 40.12
CA GLN A 296 43.50 4.42 39.83
C GLN A 296 44.03 4.23 38.39
N TYR A 297 44.39 5.31 37.70
CA TYR A 297 45.74 5.88 37.80
C TYR A 297 45.83 7.21 37.05
N TYR A 298 46.75 8.01 37.59
CA TYR A 298 47.20 9.33 37.19
C TYR A 298 47.97 9.36 35.84
N GLN A 299 48.05 10.57 35.28
CA GLN A 299 49.16 11.17 34.52
C GLN A 299 49.11 11.21 32.98
N LEU A 300 49.21 12.48 32.55
CA LEU A 300 49.75 13.08 31.31
C LEU A 300 48.82 13.16 30.09
#